data_AF-A0A9W7A218-F1
#
_entry.id   AF-A0A9W7A218-F1
#
_cell.length_a   1.000
_cell.length_b   1.000
_cell.length_c   1.000
_cell.angle_alpha   90.00
_cell.angle_beta   90.00
_cell.angle_gamma   90.00
#
_symmetry.space_group_name_H-M   'P 1'
#
loop_
_entity.id
_entity.type
_entity.pdbx_description
1 polymer ?
#
loop_
_entity_poly.entity_id
_entity_poly.type
_entity_poly.pdbx_seq_one_letter_code
_entity_poly.pdbx_strand_id
1 'polypeptide(L)'
;MHSVVNIFGCYFTVFLTSADDALWLLPYLVYPSRKARILHGLLFVGSLQAIVFLSYIISLGGHKLVKKYDYIFSVDGDALTSCLAALAAWVVFVCLLVQNIRRRGSRGNGYEHITDVEKGEGAKDDMAYSPKTVFFSSFLNSAGELCYFPPLLVSSKVSVAELSLGAFLACLTIIFVLSFCLARCRQWVEYNKKMSTLGVLGVLAISLTIEAVRDVIRS
;
A
#
# COMPACT_ATOMS: atom_id res chain seq x y z
N MET A 1 -21.62 13.01 15.41
CA MET A 1 -20.28 13.65 15.34
C MET A 1 -19.13 12.65 15.51
N HIS A 2 -19.22 11.64 16.39
CA HIS A 2 -18.15 10.63 16.56
C HIS A 2 -17.73 9.91 15.26
N SER A 3 -18.70 9.54 14.40
CA SER A 3 -18.39 8.81 13.16
C SER A 3 -17.51 9.60 12.17
N VAL A 4 -17.73 10.90 12.03
CA VAL A 4 -16.94 11.74 11.13
C VAL A 4 -15.49 11.85 11.61
N VAL A 5 -15.28 12.04 12.91
CA VAL A 5 -13.94 12.07 13.53
C VAL A 5 -13.21 10.74 13.31
N ASN A 6 -13.92 9.63 13.43
CA ASN A 6 -13.36 8.30 13.20
C ASN A 6 -12.94 8.10 11.74
N ILE A 7 -13.75 8.54 10.77
CA ILE A 7 -13.42 8.47 9.34
C ILE A 7 -12.15 9.27 9.04
N PHE A 8 -12.04 10.50 9.56
CA PHE A 8 -10.83 11.32 9.38
C PHE A 8 -9.61 10.67 10.02
N GLY A 9 -9.74 10.12 11.24
CA GLY A 9 -8.67 9.39 11.90
C GLY A 9 -8.19 8.19 11.10
N CYS A 10 -9.13 7.40 10.56
CA CYS A 10 -8.83 6.27 9.67
C CYS A 10 -8.15 6.75 8.40
N TYR A 11 -8.69 7.78 7.76
CA TYR A 11 -8.11 8.39 6.56
C TYR A 11 -6.66 8.81 6.80
N PHE A 12 -6.36 9.58 7.85
CA PHE A 12 -5.00 10.04 8.12
C PHE A 12 -4.06 8.89 8.47
N THR A 13 -4.54 7.92 9.25
CA THR A 13 -3.74 6.74 9.61
C THR A 13 -3.35 5.98 8.34
N VAL A 14 -4.34 5.62 7.51
CA VAL A 14 -4.10 4.90 6.26
C VAL A 14 -3.27 5.73 5.29
N PHE A 15 -3.56 7.02 5.14
CA PHE A 15 -2.79 7.90 4.27
C PHE A 15 -1.32 7.95 4.67
N LEU A 16 -1.02 8.11 5.97
CA LEU A 16 0.35 8.17 6.46
C LEU A 16 1.08 6.83 6.32
N THR A 17 0.41 5.70 6.57
CA THR A 17 1.02 4.37 6.45
C THR A 17 1.19 3.93 4.99
N SER A 18 0.21 4.23 4.12
CA SER A 18 0.28 3.84 2.71
C SER A 18 1.01 4.85 1.81
N ALA A 19 1.34 6.06 2.29
CA ALA A 19 2.01 7.07 1.46
C ALA A 19 3.41 6.62 1.02
N ASP A 20 4.19 6.03 1.93
CA ASP A 20 5.50 5.43 1.59
C ASP A 20 5.33 4.26 0.62
N ASP A 21 4.32 3.42 0.87
CA ASP A 21 4.02 2.29 0.00
C ASP A 21 3.71 2.73 -1.44
N ALA A 22 3.07 3.89 -1.57
CA ALA A 22 2.67 4.42 -2.85
C ALA A 22 3.85 5.03 -3.64
N LEU A 23 4.99 5.30 -3.01
CA LEU A 23 6.21 5.66 -3.74
C LEU A 23 6.73 4.50 -4.57
N TRP A 24 6.51 3.25 -4.13
CA TRP A 24 6.84 2.07 -4.91
C TRP A 24 5.99 1.95 -6.17
N LEU A 25 4.84 2.64 -6.24
CA LEU A 25 4.02 2.71 -7.45
C LEU A 25 4.53 3.69 -8.49
N LEU A 26 5.49 4.56 -8.16
CA LEU A 26 5.98 5.58 -9.08
C LEU A 26 6.43 5.04 -10.44
N PRO A 27 7.25 3.98 -10.53
CA PRO A 27 7.64 3.42 -11.83
C PRO A 27 6.45 2.98 -12.69
N TYR A 28 5.37 2.52 -12.04
CA TYR A 28 4.16 2.04 -12.71
C TYR A 28 3.21 3.19 -13.09
N LEU A 29 3.18 4.26 -12.30
CA LEU A 29 2.34 5.44 -12.54
C LEU A 29 2.96 6.43 -13.53
N VAL A 30 4.27 6.36 -13.77
CA VAL A 30 4.96 7.15 -14.81
C VAL A 30 4.88 6.47 -16.19
N TYR A 31 4.32 5.27 -16.29
CA TYR A 31 4.18 4.54 -17.56
C TYR A 31 3.40 5.35 -18.61
N PRO A 32 3.86 5.41 -19.88
CA PRO A 32 3.27 6.30 -20.89
C PRO A 32 1.79 5.99 -21.19
N SER A 33 1.39 4.72 -21.12
CA SER A 33 0.01 4.30 -21.36
C SER A 33 -0.93 4.74 -20.24
N ARG A 34 -1.90 5.60 -20.57
CA ARG A 34 -2.98 6.02 -19.63
C ARG A 34 -3.78 4.82 -19.10
N LYS A 35 -4.01 3.80 -19.94
CA LYS A 35 -4.73 2.58 -19.53
C LYS A 35 -3.95 1.79 -18.48
N ALA A 36 -2.62 1.65 -18.65
CA ALA A 36 -1.77 0.98 -17.69
C ALA A 36 -1.74 1.72 -16.33
N ARG A 37 -1.62 3.05 -16.35
CA ARG A 37 -1.64 3.88 -15.13
C ARG A 37 -2.93 3.70 -14.33
N ILE A 38 -4.09 3.74 -15.01
CA ILE A 38 -5.39 3.51 -14.37
C ILE A 38 -5.45 2.10 -13.80
N LEU A 39 -5.03 1.08 -14.56
CA LEU A 39 -5.02 -0.31 -14.09
C LEU A 39 -4.14 -0.48 -12.84
N HIS A 40 -2.93 0.08 -12.82
CA HIS A 40 -2.03 -0.01 -11.67
C HIS A 40 -2.59 0.74 -10.45
N GLY A 41 -3.20 1.91 -10.65
CA GLY A 41 -3.91 2.61 -9.58
C GLY A 41 -5.06 1.78 -9.01
N LEU A 42 -5.90 1.19 -9.87
CA LEU A 42 -7.00 0.32 -9.43
C LEU A 42 -6.51 -0.93 -8.69
N LEU A 43 -5.40 -1.53 -9.15
CA LEU A 43 -4.80 -2.67 -8.46
C LEU A 43 -4.29 -2.32 -7.07
N PHE A 44 -3.72 -1.12 -6.89
CA PHE A 44 -3.31 -0.62 -5.57
C PHE A 44 -4.51 -0.42 -4.64
N VAL A 45 -5.56 0.27 -5.11
CA VAL A 45 -6.80 0.42 -4.31
C VAL A 45 -7.37 -0.94 -3.95
N GLY A 46 -7.41 -1.85 -4.93
CA GLY A 46 -7.90 -3.21 -4.74
C GLY A 46 -7.10 -3.99 -3.69
N SER A 47 -5.76 -3.90 -3.71
CA SER A 47 -4.92 -4.55 -2.70
C SER A 47 -5.16 -4.00 -1.30
N LEU A 48 -5.31 -2.69 -1.15
CA LEU A 48 -5.56 -2.07 0.15
C LEU A 48 -6.93 -2.47 0.72
N GLN A 49 -7.97 -2.45 -0.11
CA GLN A 49 -9.30 -2.88 0.30
C GLN A 49 -9.35 -4.38 0.64
N ALA A 50 -8.59 -5.22 -0.07
CA ALA A 50 -8.45 -6.62 0.28
C ALA A 50 -7.81 -6.81 1.66
N ILE A 51 -6.84 -5.96 2.04
CA ILE A 51 -6.19 -5.98 3.35
C ILE A 51 -7.13 -5.51 4.45
N VAL A 52 -7.92 -4.46 4.21
CA VAL A 52 -8.98 -4.03 5.14
C VAL A 52 -9.98 -5.17 5.37
N PHE A 53 -10.42 -5.85 4.31
CA PHE A 53 -11.34 -6.98 4.43
C PHE A 53 -10.73 -8.18 5.16
N LEU A 54 -9.47 -8.51 4.87
CA LEU A 54 -8.74 -9.56 5.58
C LEU A 54 -8.58 -9.22 7.07
N SER A 55 -8.29 -7.97 7.39
CA SER A 55 -8.20 -7.46 8.76
C SER A 55 -9.52 -7.61 9.51
N TYR A 56 -10.64 -7.38 8.82
CA TYR A 56 -11.97 -7.62 9.39
C TYR A 56 -12.22 -9.10 9.69
N ILE A 57 -11.88 -10.01 8.78
CA ILE A 57 -12.00 -11.46 9.03
C ILE A 57 -11.15 -11.88 10.23
N ILE A 58 -9.92 -11.40 10.32
CA ILE A 58 -9.02 -11.66 11.46
C ILE A 58 -9.64 -11.13 12.76
N SER A 59 -10.21 -9.92 12.73
CA SER A 59 -10.86 -9.31 13.91
C SER A 59 -12.08 -10.10 14.37
N LEU A 60 -12.93 -10.55 13.43
CA LEU A 60 -14.07 -11.41 13.74
C LEU A 60 -13.63 -12.75 14.35
N GLY A 61 -12.60 -13.37 13.80
CA GLY A 61 -12.03 -14.61 14.30
C GLY A 61 -11.43 -14.44 15.69
N GLY A 62 -10.62 -13.39 15.87
CA GLY A 62 -9.98 -13.01 17.14
C GLY A 62 -11.01 -12.77 18.23
N HIS A 63 -12.05 -11.97 17.97
CA HIS A 63 -13.10 -11.68 18.94
C HIS A 63 -13.89 -12.93 19.37
N LYS A 64 -14.17 -13.86 18.43
CA LYS A 64 -14.80 -15.15 18.75
C LYS A 64 -13.89 -16.04 19.60
N LEU A 65 -12.58 -16.03 19.33
CA LEU A 65 -11.60 -16.77 20.12
C LEU A 65 -11.46 -16.18 21.53
N VAL A 66 -11.30 -14.85 21.65
CA VAL A 66 -11.24 -14.15 22.94
C VAL A 66 -12.45 -14.53 23.79
N LYS A 67 -13.68 -14.35 23.28
CA LYS A 67 -14.90 -14.71 24.03
C LYS A 67 -14.95 -16.17 24.50
N LYS A 68 -14.35 -17.09 23.75
CA LYS A 68 -14.30 -18.51 24.11
C LYS A 68 -13.27 -18.82 25.20
N TYR A 69 -12.16 -18.08 25.24
CA TYR A 69 -11.02 -18.34 26.12
C TYR A 69 -10.84 -17.33 27.26
N ASP A 70 -11.64 -16.26 27.29
CA ASP A 70 -11.62 -15.22 28.32
C ASP A 70 -11.79 -15.81 29.73
N TYR A 71 -12.62 -16.85 29.84
CA TYR A 71 -12.85 -17.58 31.10
C TYR A 71 -11.60 -18.32 31.63
N ILE A 72 -10.62 -18.63 30.77
CA ILE A 72 -9.49 -19.51 31.10
C ILE A 72 -8.22 -18.71 31.39
N PHE A 73 -7.95 -17.64 30.65
CA PHE A 73 -6.64 -17.00 30.65
C PHE A 73 -6.59 -15.57 31.21
N SER A 74 -7.73 -14.88 31.44
CA SER A 74 -7.77 -13.45 31.80
C SER A 74 -6.77 -12.59 30.97
N VAL A 75 -6.64 -12.92 29.68
CA VAL A 75 -5.73 -12.22 28.77
C VAL A 75 -6.48 -11.04 28.16
N ASP A 76 -5.82 -9.90 28.09
CA ASP A 76 -6.31 -8.72 27.39
C ASP A 76 -6.64 -9.06 25.92
N GLY A 77 -7.91 -8.98 25.55
CA GLY A 77 -8.42 -9.35 24.23
C GLY A 77 -7.79 -8.55 23.09
N ASP A 78 -7.38 -7.31 23.36
CA ASP A 78 -6.71 -6.45 22.39
C ASP A 78 -5.30 -6.97 22.09
N ALA A 79 -4.57 -7.42 23.13
CA ALA A 79 -3.25 -8.02 22.98
C ALA A 79 -3.31 -9.35 22.21
N LEU A 80 -4.29 -10.20 22.51
CA LEU A 80 -4.44 -11.48 21.79
C LEU A 80 -4.78 -11.26 20.31
N THR A 81 -5.68 -10.33 20.02
CA THR A 81 -6.03 -10.00 18.63
C THR A 81 -4.83 -9.43 17.87
N SER A 82 -4.07 -8.54 18.50
CA SER A 82 -2.85 -7.97 17.92
C SER A 82 -1.81 -9.07 17.61
N CYS A 83 -1.62 -10.03 18.52
CA CYS A 83 -0.75 -11.18 18.32
C CYS A 83 -1.23 -12.09 17.17
N LEU A 84 -2.54 -12.37 17.09
CA LEU A 84 -3.11 -13.17 16.00
C LEU A 84 -2.98 -12.48 14.64
N ALA A 85 -3.20 -11.17 14.61
CA ALA A 85 -3.01 -10.34 13.43
C ALA A 85 -1.56 -10.33 12.95
N ALA A 86 -0.61 -10.12 13.88
CA ALA A 86 0.81 -10.17 13.60
C ALA A 86 1.23 -11.57 13.10
N LEU A 87 0.73 -12.64 13.72
CA LEU A 87 0.99 -14.01 13.28
C LEU A 87 0.45 -14.26 11.87
N ALA A 88 -0.78 -13.82 11.58
CA ALA A 88 -1.38 -13.93 10.26
C ALA A 88 -0.57 -13.15 9.21
N ALA A 89 -0.15 -11.92 9.52
CA ALA A 89 0.72 -11.11 8.67
C ALA A 89 2.05 -11.82 8.38
N TRP A 90 2.67 -12.41 9.41
CA TRP A 90 3.89 -13.21 9.26
C TRP A 90 3.69 -14.45 8.39
N VAL A 91 2.60 -15.20 8.58
CA VAL A 91 2.28 -16.38 7.75
C VAL A 91 2.12 -15.97 6.30
N VAL A 92 1.40 -14.87 6.03
CA VAL A 92 1.23 -14.32 4.68
C VAL A 92 2.59 -13.92 4.11
N PHE A 93 3.38 -13.15 4.85
CA PHE A 93 4.72 -12.72 4.42
C PHE A 93 5.63 -13.90 4.08
N VAL A 94 5.72 -14.91 4.95
CA VAL A 94 6.53 -16.12 4.74
C VAL A 94 6.04 -16.90 3.52
N CYS A 95 4.72 -17.09 3.37
CA CYS A 95 4.14 -17.75 2.19
C CYS A 95 4.54 -17.04 0.89
N LEU A 96 4.45 -15.71 0.87
CA LEU A 96 4.77 -14.90 -0.30
C LEU A 96 6.28 -14.89 -0.57
N LEU A 97 7.11 -14.86 0.47
CA LEU A 97 8.57 -14.98 0.36
C LEU A 97 8.98 -16.32 -0.24
N VAL A 98 8.41 -17.43 0.25
CA VAL A 98 8.66 -18.78 -0.29
C VAL A 98 8.24 -18.88 -1.75
N GLN A 99 7.08 -18.32 -2.11
CA GLN A 99 6.64 -18.27 -3.51
C GLN A 99 7.60 -17.47 -4.38
N ASN A 100 8.12 -16.34 -3.89
CA ASN A 100 9.08 -15.52 -4.61
C ASN A 100 10.42 -16.25 -4.83
N ILE A 101 10.94 -16.94 -3.79
CA ILE A 101 12.17 -17.74 -3.89
C ILE A 101 11.99 -18.88 -4.90
N ARG A 102 10.86 -19.61 -4.85
CA ARG A 102 10.56 -20.69 -5.82
C ARG A 102 10.52 -20.18 -7.27
N ARG A 103 9.95 -18.99 -7.50
CA ARG A 103 9.91 -18.36 -8.83
C ARG A 103 11.29 -17.96 -9.33
N ARG A 104 12.19 -17.51 -8.45
CA ARG A 104 13.58 -17.19 -8.82
C ARG A 104 14.37 -18.45 -9.17
N GLY A 105 14.21 -19.53 -8.39
CA GLY A 105 14.86 -20.82 -8.68
C GLY A 105 14.48 -21.38 -10.05
N SER A 106 13.20 -21.28 -10.44
CA SER A 106 12.76 -21.75 -11.77
C SER A 106 13.26 -20.89 -12.93
N ARG A 107 13.65 -19.63 -12.69
CA ARG A 107 14.24 -18.75 -13.72
C ARG A 107 15.75 -18.93 -13.86
N GLY A 108 16.43 -19.44 -12.84
CA GLY A 108 17.89 -19.60 -12.81
C GLY A 108 18.45 -20.55 -13.87
N ASN A 109 17.66 -21.52 -14.37
CA ASN A 109 18.10 -22.43 -15.44
C ASN A 109 18.02 -21.85 -16.86
N GLY A 110 17.54 -20.61 -17.04
CA GLY A 110 17.39 -19.98 -18.36
C GLY A 110 18.37 -18.85 -18.66
N TYR A 111 19.27 -18.51 -17.73
CA TYR A 111 20.16 -17.34 -17.85
C TYR A 111 21.56 -17.63 -18.40
N GLU A 112 21.90 -18.90 -18.67
CA GLU A 112 23.21 -19.26 -19.25
C GLU A 112 23.33 -19.01 -20.76
N HIS A 113 22.37 -18.36 -21.43
CA HIS A 113 22.42 -18.15 -22.88
C HIS A 113 22.08 -16.73 -23.37
N ILE A 114 22.30 -15.70 -22.55
CA ILE A 114 22.13 -14.28 -22.94
C ILE A 114 23.38 -13.46 -22.59
N THR A 115 24.55 -13.89 -23.07
CA THR A 115 25.76 -13.05 -23.10
C THR A 115 26.18 -12.66 -24.50
N ASP A 116 25.49 -13.09 -25.57
CA ASP A 116 25.95 -12.88 -26.95
C ASP A 116 25.04 -11.98 -27.83
N VAL A 117 24.10 -11.22 -27.23
CA VAL A 117 23.21 -10.31 -28.00
C VAL A 117 23.30 -8.86 -27.49
N GLU A 118 24.50 -8.39 -27.16
CA GLU A 118 24.81 -6.96 -27.11
C GLU A 118 25.26 -6.48 -28.49
N LYS A 119 24.32 -6.38 -29.44
CA LYS A 119 24.42 -5.53 -30.65
C LYS A 119 23.10 -5.59 -31.44
N GLY A 120 22.09 -4.92 -30.91
CA GLY A 120 20.80 -4.76 -31.58
C GLY A 120 20.04 -3.60 -30.99
N GLU A 121 20.32 -2.39 -31.46
CA GLU A 121 19.48 -1.21 -31.26
C GLU A 121 18.03 -1.55 -31.67
N GLY A 122 17.13 -1.62 -30.70
CA GLY A 122 15.75 -2.02 -30.95
C GLY A 122 15.10 -2.85 -29.85
N ALA A 123 15.63 -2.84 -28.62
CA ALA A 123 14.94 -3.38 -27.45
C ALA A 123 13.69 -2.53 -27.18
N LYS A 124 12.61 -2.89 -27.88
CA LYS A 124 11.26 -2.38 -27.67
C LYS A 124 10.91 -2.51 -26.19
N ASP A 125 10.40 -1.40 -25.67
CA ASP A 125 9.68 -1.07 -24.44
C ASP A 125 8.65 -2.11 -23.89
N ASP A 126 8.90 -3.41 -24.05
CA ASP A 126 8.01 -4.50 -23.66
C ASP A 126 8.40 -5.12 -22.31
N MET A 127 9.06 -4.37 -21.43
CA MET A 127 8.99 -4.65 -19.98
C MET A 127 7.59 -4.22 -19.46
N ALA A 128 6.55 -4.72 -20.11
CA ALA A 128 5.17 -4.61 -19.67
C ALA A 128 5.07 -5.38 -18.35
N TYR A 129 5.13 -4.67 -17.23
CA TYR A 129 4.96 -5.26 -15.91
C TYR A 129 3.65 -6.04 -15.88
N SER A 130 3.74 -7.35 -15.64
CA SER A 130 2.55 -8.18 -15.52
C SER A 130 1.64 -7.63 -14.40
N PRO A 131 0.34 -7.42 -14.65
CA PRO A 131 -0.61 -6.97 -13.63
C PRO A 131 -0.54 -7.78 -12.34
N LYS A 132 -0.25 -9.08 -12.44
CA LYS A 132 -0.07 -9.98 -11.30
C LYS A 132 1.12 -9.57 -10.41
N THR A 133 2.23 -9.16 -11.01
CA THR A 133 3.42 -8.72 -10.28
C THR A 133 3.14 -7.41 -9.55
N VAL A 134 2.46 -6.46 -10.21
CA VAL A 134 2.13 -5.17 -9.59
C VAL A 134 1.18 -5.36 -8.42
N PHE A 135 0.09 -6.11 -8.62
CA PHE A 135 -0.84 -6.43 -7.54
C PHE A 135 -0.13 -7.10 -6.35
N PHE A 136 0.72 -8.08 -6.62
CA PHE A 136 1.45 -8.80 -5.57
C PHE A 136 2.43 -7.90 -4.82
N SER A 137 3.13 -7.02 -5.54
CA SER A 137 4.04 -6.04 -4.92
C SER A 137 3.28 -5.04 -4.06
N SER A 138 2.17 -4.49 -4.56
CA SER A 138 1.30 -3.58 -3.80
C SER A 138 0.73 -4.26 -2.55
N PHE A 139 0.24 -5.49 -2.70
CA PHE A 139 -0.29 -6.27 -1.57
C PHE A 139 0.78 -6.55 -0.51
N LEU A 140 2.01 -6.89 -0.92
CA LEU A 140 3.11 -7.13 0.01
C LEU A 140 3.50 -5.88 0.79
N ASN A 141 3.52 -4.73 0.12
CA ASN A 141 3.83 -3.45 0.77
C ASN A 141 2.78 -3.14 1.84
N SER A 142 1.52 -3.20 1.44
CA SER A 142 0.41 -2.88 2.32
C SER A 142 0.16 -3.96 3.39
N ALA A 143 0.83 -5.12 3.33
CA ALA A 143 0.67 -6.18 4.34
C ALA A 143 1.08 -5.72 5.75
N GLY A 144 1.93 -4.68 5.86
CA GLY A 144 2.24 -4.04 7.15
C GLY A 144 1.00 -3.49 7.85
N GLU A 145 -0.03 -3.11 7.11
CA GLU A 145 -1.29 -2.58 7.67
C GLU A 145 -2.10 -3.64 8.41
N LEU A 146 -1.85 -4.94 8.16
CA LEU A 146 -2.45 -6.03 8.94
C LEU A 146 -2.06 -5.99 10.42
N CYS A 147 -0.97 -5.31 10.78
CA CYS A 147 -0.58 -5.12 12.18
C CYS A 147 -1.39 -4.01 12.87
N TYR A 148 -2.00 -3.10 12.10
CA TYR A 148 -2.66 -1.90 12.63
C TYR A 148 -4.19 -2.00 12.58
N PHE A 149 -4.75 -2.55 11.50
CA PHE A 149 -6.20 -2.56 11.29
C PHE A 149 -6.98 -3.50 12.24
N PRO A 150 -6.54 -4.73 12.53
CA PRO A 150 -7.30 -5.60 13.42
C PRO A 150 -7.43 -5.07 14.85
N PRO A 151 -6.39 -4.51 15.49
CA PRO A 151 -6.53 -3.85 16.79
C PRO A 151 -7.53 -2.68 16.76
N LEU A 152 -7.50 -1.86 15.70
CA LEU A 152 -8.46 -0.76 15.53
C LEU A 152 -9.90 -1.25 15.44
N LEU A 153 -10.14 -2.34 14.69
CA LEU A 153 -11.46 -2.95 14.54
C LEU A 153 -11.96 -3.65 15.82
N VAL A 154 -11.07 -4.29 16.59
CA VAL A 154 -11.45 -4.97 17.84
C VAL A 154 -11.72 -3.98 18.96
N SER A 155 -10.98 -2.86 19.02
CA SER A 155 -11.22 -1.81 20.03
C SER A 155 -12.62 -1.19 19.95
N SER A 156 -13.43 -1.54 18.95
CA SER A 156 -14.79 -1.02 18.66
C SER A 156 -14.86 0.49 18.44
N LYS A 157 -13.71 1.17 18.41
CA LYS A 157 -13.60 2.62 18.16
C LYS A 157 -13.94 2.97 16.72
N VAL A 158 -13.75 2.02 15.80
CA VAL A 158 -13.89 2.21 14.36
C VAL A 158 -14.69 1.05 13.77
N SER A 159 -15.75 1.38 13.01
CA SER A 159 -16.48 0.38 12.24
C SER A 159 -15.75 0.03 10.94
N VAL A 160 -16.00 -1.17 10.42
CA VAL A 160 -15.41 -1.64 9.14
C VAL A 160 -15.73 -0.70 7.99
N ALA A 161 -16.94 -0.13 7.97
CA ALA A 161 -17.38 0.81 6.95
C ALA A 161 -16.56 2.12 7.03
N GLU A 162 -16.31 2.64 8.23
CA GLU A 162 -15.48 3.84 8.42
C GLU A 162 -14.03 3.59 8.04
N LEU A 163 -13.47 2.43 8.39
CA LEU A 163 -12.11 2.05 8.01
C LEU A 163 -11.98 1.87 6.50
N SER A 164 -12.91 1.15 5.87
CA SER A 164 -12.91 0.92 4.41
C SER A 164 -13.09 2.22 3.64
N LEU A 165 -13.99 3.11 4.09
CA LEU A 165 -14.19 4.43 3.48
C LEU A 165 -12.95 5.32 3.67
N GLY A 166 -12.37 5.36 4.87
CA GLY A 166 -11.13 6.09 5.14
C GLY A 166 -9.97 5.62 4.27
N ALA A 167 -9.79 4.31 4.14
CA ALA A 167 -8.77 3.71 3.28
C ALA A 167 -9.01 3.99 1.79
N PHE A 168 -10.27 3.97 1.36
CA PHE A 168 -10.64 4.29 -0.01
C PHE A 168 -10.33 5.76 -0.35
N LEU A 169 -10.70 6.69 0.53
CA LEU A 169 -10.40 8.11 0.38
C LEU A 169 -8.88 8.35 0.38
N ALA A 170 -8.13 7.71 1.27
CA ALA A 170 -6.67 7.79 1.31
C ALA A 170 -6.05 7.32 -0.01
N CYS A 171 -6.50 6.18 -0.55
CA CYS A 171 -6.09 5.68 -1.86
C CYS A 171 -6.37 6.66 -2.98
N LEU A 172 -7.57 7.26 -3.03
CA LEU A 172 -7.91 8.23 -4.06
C LEU A 172 -7.03 9.47 -3.98
N THR A 173 -6.78 10.00 -2.78
CA THR A 173 -5.87 11.13 -2.58
C THR A 173 -4.46 10.77 -3.04
N ILE A 174 -3.94 9.62 -2.64
CA ILE A 174 -2.61 9.14 -3.05
C ILE A 174 -2.53 9.06 -4.57
N ILE A 175 -3.47 8.36 -5.22
CA ILE A 175 -3.48 8.21 -6.68
C ILE A 175 -3.59 9.58 -7.36
N PHE A 176 -4.41 10.49 -6.83
CA PHE A 176 -4.54 11.84 -7.35
C PHE A 176 -3.21 12.59 -7.26
N VAL A 177 -2.57 12.62 -6.08
CA VAL A 177 -1.28 13.29 -5.85
C VAL A 177 -0.20 12.69 -6.76
N LEU A 178 -0.09 11.36 -6.83
CA LEU A 178 0.91 10.71 -7.68
C LEU A 178 0.62 10.93 -9.17
N SER A 179 -0.65 10.89 -9.60
CA SER A 179 -1.01 11.04 -11.02
C SER A 179 -0.95 12.48 -11.51
N PHE A 180 -1.27 13.46 -10.68
CA PHE A 180 -1.35 14.87 -11.07
C PHE A 180 -0.10 15.66 -10.65
N CYS A 181 0.33 15.54 -9.40
CA CYS A 181 1.47 16.30 -8.90
C CYS A 181 2.77 15.73 -9.47
N LEU A 182 2.99 14.42 -9.34
CA LEU A 182 4.25 13.82 -9.79
C LEU A 182 4.38 13.71 -11.31
N ALA A 183 3.27 13.58 -12.05
CA ALA A 183 3.32 13.68 -13.51
C ALA A 183 3.79 15.06 -13.99
N ARG A 184 3.40 16.13 -13.29
CA ARG A 184 3.92 17.49 -13.54
C ARG A 184 5.37 17.63 -13.07
N CYS A 185 5.72 17.00 -11.96
CA CYS A 185 7.10 16.97 -11.46
C CYS A 185 8.00 15.96 -12.17
N ARG A 186 7.57 15.30 -13.27
CA ARG A 186 8.39 14.29 -13.96
C ARG A 186 9.75 14.84 -14.37
N GLN A 187 9.79 16.07 -14.90
CA GLN A 187 11.04 16.75 -15.24
C GLN A 187 11.92 16.98 -13.99
N TRP A 188 11.32 17.28 -12.85
CA TRP A 188 12.00 17.44 -11.57
C TRP A 188 12.55 16.13 -11.01
N VAL A 189 11.81 15.03 -11.13
CA VAL A 189 12.22 13.69 -10.69
C VAL A 189 13.37 13.17 -11.55
N GLU A 190 13.30 13.36 -12.87
CA GLU A 190 14.38 13.01 -13.79
C GLU A 190 15.64 13.85 -13.53
N TYR A 191 15.48 15.13 -13.18
CA TYR A 191 16.58 16.01 -12.79
C TYR A 191 17.21 15.62 -11.44
N ASN A 192 16.41 15.11 -10.50
CA ASN A 192 16.84 14.78 -9.13
C ASN A 192 17.06 13.28 -8.87
N LYS A 193 17.49 12.50 -9.87
CA LYS A 193 17.89 11.09 -9.67
C LYS A 193 18.98 10.87 -8.59
N LYS A 194 19.64 11.94 -8.11
CA LYS A 194 20.62 11.91 -7.00
C LYS A 194 20.03 12.23 -5.62
N MET A 195 18.80 12.72 -5.52
CA MET A 195 18.21 13.12 -4.24
C MET A 195 17.48 11.94 -3.60
N SER A 196 17.63 11.74 -2.28
CA SER A 196 16.93 10.65 -1.59
C SER A 196 15.42 10.85 -1.67
N THR A 197 14.67 9.76 -1.75
CA THR A 197 13.20 9.74 -1.89
C THR A 197 12.50 10.61 -0.83
N LEU A 198 13.09 10.73 0.36
CA LEU A 198 12.66 11.61 1.45
C LEU A 198 12.69 13.10 1.09
N GLY A 199 13.68 13.55 0.32
CA GLY A 199 13.79 14.94 -0.12
C GLY A 199 12.66 15.34 -1.07
N VAL A 200 12.29 14.45 -2.00
CA VAL A 200 11.17 14.67 -2.91
C VAL A 200 9.86 14.72 -2.13
N LEU A 201 9.67 13.82 -1.16
CA LEU A 201 8.48 13.82 -0.30
C LEU A 201 8.37 15.11 0.51
N GLY A 202 9.47 15.56 1.10
CA GLY A 202 9.53 16.79 1.89
C GLY A 202 9.19 18.01 1.05
N VAL A 203 9.78 18.16 -0.13
CA VAL A 203 9.48 19.28 -1.04
C VAL A 203 8.02 19.23 -1.49
N LEU A 204 7.50 18.05 -1.86
CA LEU A 204 6.12 17.90 -2.31
C LEU A 204 5.12 18.22 -1.18
N ALA A 205 5.39 17.74 0.03
CA ALA A 205 4.59 18.05 1.22
C ALA A 205 4.59 19.55 1.51
N ILE A 206 5.76 20.21 1.42
CA ILE A 206 5.87 21.67 1.59
C ILE A 206 5.10 22.41 0.50
N SER A 207 5.25 22.04 -0.77
CA SER A 207 4.53 22.68 -1.88
C SER A 207 3.01 22.56 -1.75
N LEU A 208 2.51 21.37 -1.40
CA LEU A 208 1.08 21.14 -1.16
C LEU A 208 0.57 21.92 0.06
N THR A 209 1.38 22.03 1.11
CA THR A 209 1.05 22.83 2.31
C THR A 209 0.94 24.32 1.96
N ILE A 210 1.86 24.84 1.14
CA ILE A 210 1.85 26.24 0.70
C ILE A 210 0.61 26.54 -0.16
N GLU A 211 0.26 25.65 -1.10
CA GLU A 211 -0.93 25.82 -1.94
C GLU A 211 -2.22 25.78 -1.11
N ALA A 212 -2.33 24.84 -0.17
CA ALA A 212 -3.49 24.74 0.73
C ALA A 212 -3.65 25.98 1.63
N VAL A 213 -2.55 26.49 2.19
CA VAL A 213 -2.55 27.74 2.98
C VAL A 213 -2.97 28.93 2.12
N ARG A 214 -2.50 28.99 0.88
CA ARG A 214 -2.87 30.06 -0.06
C ARG A 214 -4.36 30.05 -0.38
N ASP A 215 -4.96 28.88 -0.55
CA ASP A 215 -6.40 28.75 -0.82
C ASP A 215 -7.25 29.19 0.38
N VAL A 216 -6.83 28.87 1.61
CA VAL A 216 -7.51 29.32 2.84
C VAL A 216 -7.43 30.84 3.03
N ILE A 217 -6.29 31.46 2.69
CA ILE A 217 -6.13 32.92 2.79
C ILE A 217 -6.99 33.66 1.76
N ARG A 218 -7.34 32.99 0.65
CA ARG A 218 -8.13 33.58 -0.44
C ARG A 218 -9.64 33.38 -0.30
N SER A 219 -10.10 32.49 0.59
CA SER A 219 -11.52 32.29 0.89
C SER A 219 -12.00 33.20 2.01
#